data_AF-A0A7U2MYB2-F1
#
_entry.id   AF-A0A7U2MYB2-F1
#
_cell.length_a   1.000
_cell.length_b   1.000
_cell.length_c   1.000
_cell.angle_alpha   90.00
_cell.angle_beta   90.00
_cell.angle_gamma   90.00
#
_symmetry.space_group_name_H-M   'P 1'
#
loop_
_entity.id
_entity.type
_entity.pdbx_description
1 polymer ?
#
loop_
_entity_poly.entity_id
_entity_poly.type
_entity_poly.pdbx_seq_one_letter_code
_entity_poly.pdbx_strand_id
1 'polypeptide(L)'
;MTRLPGYPLDLFQGQLEPWEVDYAKGEVLRIVRELRQRGRAYTLGDPSKVILDRQGLQVGICSLGRAIATPRREWPISENTNVIQQLGREIWWIYGQSRDT
;
A
#
# COMPACT_ATOMS: atom_id res chain seq x y z
N MET A 1 2.38 -8.47 -18.97
CA MET A 1 2.14 -8.18 -17.55
C MET A 1 3.40 -8.59 -16.80
N THR A 2 4.07 -7.65 -16.12
CA THR A 2 5.21 -7.99 -15.26
C THR A 2 4.67 -8.71 -14.02
N ARG A 3 5.12 -9.94 -13.77
CA ARG A 3 4.77 -10.68 -12.55
C ARG A 3 5.75 -10.25 -11.47
N LEU A 4 5.25 -9.55 -10.44
CA LEU A 4 6.01 -9.39 -9.22
C LEU A 4 5.96 -10.74 -8.47
N PRO A 5 7.09 -11.29 -8.02
CA PRO A 5 7.07 -12.37 -7.03
C PRO A 5 6.42 -11.86 -5.73
N GLY A 6 6.00 -12.77 -4.85
CA GLY A 6 5.43 -12.42 -3.55
C GLY A 6 3.92 -12.66 -3.44
N TYR A 7 3.36 -12.21 -2.32
CA TYR A 7 2.00 -12.51 -1.90
C TYR A 7 1.24 -11.25 -1.47
N PRO A 8 -0.10 -11.24 -1.59
CA PRO A 8 -0.93 -10.19 -1.00
C PRO A 8 -0.65 -9.92 0.49
N LEU A 9 -0.70 -8.65 0.91
CA LEU A 9 -0.36 -8.25 2.29
C LEU A 9 -1.28 -8.88 3.36
N ASP A 10 -2.55 -9.10 3.03
CA ASP A 10 -3.53 -9.75 3.90
C ASP A 10 -3.12 -11.19 4.29
N LEU A 11 -2.34 -11.89 3.45
CA LEU A 11 -1.81 -13.23 3.77
C LEU A 11 -0.74 -13.21 4.87
N PHE A 12 -0.17 -12.04 5.20
CA PHE A 12 0.84 -11.89 6.24
C PHE A 12 0.28 -11.34 7.56
N GLN A 13 -1.04 -11.41 7.78
CA GLN A 13 -1.67 -10.95 9.01
C GLN A 13 -1.00 -11.54 10.27
N GLY A 14 -0.49 -10.67 11.15
CA GLY A 14 0.22 -11.05 12.37
C GLY A 14 1.62 -11.66 12.18
N GLN A 15 2.15 -11.71 10.95
CA GLN A 15 3.45 -12.34 10.64
C GLN A 15 4.54 -11.36 10.23
N LEU A 16 4.17 -10.10 9.97
CA LEU A 16 5.12 -9.04 9.62
C LEU A 16 5.70 -8.42 10.88
N GLU A 17 7.01 -8.22 10.85
CA GLU A 17 7.70 -7.41 11.84
C GLU A 17 7.32 -5.93 11.70
N PRO A 18 7.40 -5.12 12.78
CA PRO A 18 7.07 -3.71 12.72
C PRO A 18 7.80 -2.94 11.61
N TRP A 19 9.08 -3.25 11.37
CA TRP A 19 9.87 -2.60 10.32
C TRP A 19 9.41 -2.99 8.90
N GLU A 20 8.89 -4.21 8.71
CA GLU A 20 8.36 -4.66 7.41
C GLU A 20 7.05 -3.95 7.09
N VAL A 21 6.25 -3.67 8.11
CA VAL A 21 5.03 -2.88 8.00
C VAL A 21 5.38 -1.45 7.57
N ASP A 22 6.36 -0.81 8.22
CA ASP A 22 6.78 0.55 7.88
C ASP A 22 7.42 0.62 6.49
N TYR A 23 8.20 -0.39 6.12
CA TYR A 23 8.75 -0.55 4.78
C TYR A 23 7.64 -0.63 3.72
N ALA A 24 6.67 -1.53 3.91
CA ALA A 24 5.57 -1.71 2.96
C ALA A 24 4.73 -0.43 2.81
N LYS A 25 4.47 0.29 3.91
CA LYS A 25 3.80 1.60 3.87
C LYS A 25 4.59 2.62 3.05
N GLY A 26 5.90 2.71 3.27
CA GLY A 26 6.79 3.62 2.54
C GLY A 26 6.77 3.38 1.03
N GLU A 27 6.83 2.11 0.62
CA GLU A 27 6.79 1.75 -0.79
C GLU A 27 5.42 1.98 -1.43
N VAL A 28 4.32 1.67 -0.73
CA VAL A 28 2.97 1.99 -1.22
C VAL A 28 2.82 3.50 -1.42
N LEU A 29 3.30 4.31 -0.47
CA LEU A 29 3.30 5.77 -0.59
C LEU A 29 4.10 6.24 -1.82
N ARG A 30 5.27 5.67 -2.06
CA ARG A 30 6.10 5.97 -3.24
C ARG A 30 5.35 5.66 -4.55
N ILE A 31 4.76 4.47 -4.67
CA ILE A 31 4.01 4.05 -5.87
C ILE A 31 2.80 4.97 -6.10
N VAL A 32 2.04 5.29 -5.05
CA VAL A 32 0.86 6.16 -5.15
C VAL A 32 1.26 7.59 -5.54
N ARG A 33 2.41 8.09 -5.05
CA ARG A 33 2.97 9.39 -5.47
C ARG A 33 3.31 9.40 -6.95
N GLU A 34 4.01 8.38 -7.45
CA GLU A 34 4.34 8.27 -8.87
C GLU A 34 3.10 8.22 -9.77
N LEU A 35 2.05 7.50 -9.35
CA LEU A 35 0.77 7.47 -10.07
C LEU A 35 0.13 8.86 -10.15
N ARG A 36 0.16 9.62 -9.06
CA ARG A 36 -0.40 10.98 -9.03
C ARG A 36 0.37 11.97 -9.88
N GLN A 37 1.70 11.89 -9.92
CA GLN A 37 2.52 12.68 -10.85
C GLN A 37 2.12 12.40 -12.31
N ARG A 38 1.69 11.17 -12.60
CA ARG A 38 1.15 10.76 -13.91
C ARG A 38 -0.35 11.09 -14.09
N GLY A 39 -0.95 11.88 -13.19
CA GLY A 39 -2.34 12.29 -13.26
C GLY A 39 -3.34 11.17 -12.95
N ARG A 40 -2.95 10.13 -12.22
CA ARG A 40 -3.84 9.03 -11.81
C ARG A 40 -3.93 8.92 -10.29
N ALA A 41 -5.12 8.67 -9.78
CA ALA A 41 -5.35 8.40 -8.37
C ALA A 41 -5.68 6.91 -8.18
N TYR A 42 -4.88 6.23 -7.37
CA TYR A 42 -5.32 5.01 -6.71
C TYR A 42 -6.33 5.40 -5.62
N THR A 43 -7.40 4.62 -5.43
CA THR A 43 -8.48 4.97 -4.47
C THR A 43 -8.97 3.80 -3.65
N LEU A 44 -8.40 2.61 -3.83
CA LEU A 44 -9.00 1.38 -3.33
C LEU A 44 -8.41 0.89 -2.01
N GLY A 45 -7.25 1.40 -1.57
CA GLY A 45 -6.73 1.19 -0.19
C GLY A 45 -6.56 -0.26 0.31
N ASP A 46 -6.82 -1.28 -0.51
CA ASP A 46 -7.04 -2.67 -0.11
C ASP A 46 -5.71 -3.47 -0.02
N PRO A 47 -5.37 -4.06 1.14
CA PRO A 47 -4.18 -4.90 1.34
C PRO A 47 -4.11 -6.10 0.40
N SER A 48 -5.24 -6.67 -0.03
CA SER A 48 -5.27 -7.79 -0.99
C SER A 48 -4.76 -7.40 -2.38
N LYS A 49 -4.59 -6.10 -2.63
CA LYS A 49 -4.03 -5.54 -3.87
C LYS A 49 -2.57 -5.14 -3.74
N VAL A 50 -2.01 -5.17 -2.53
CA VAL A 50 -0.59 -4.90 -2.30
C VAL A 50 0.14 -6.22 -2.21
N ILE A 51 1.11 -6.43 -3.10
CA ILE A 51 1.95 -7.62 -3.13
C ILE A 51 3.26 -7.30 -2.46
N LEU A 52 3.66 -8.13 -1.50
CA LEU A 52 4.96 -8.10 -0.84
C LEU A 52 5.76 -9.35 -1.22
N ASP A 53 6.90 -9.14 -1.87
CA ASP A 53 7.99 -10.11 -1.92
C ASP A 53 8.89 -9.88 -0.70
N ARG A 54 8.70 -10.70 0.33
CA ARG A 54 9.46 -10.60 1.58
C ARG A 54 10.96 -10.91 1.39
N GLN A 55 11.31 -11.77 0.42
CA GLN A 55 12.70 -12.16 0.17
C GLN A 55 13.45 -11.10 -0.64
N GLY A 56 12.82 -10.61 -1.71
CA GLY A 56 13.40 -9.56 -2.55
C GLY A 56 13.18 -8.14 -2.05
N LEU A 57 12.40 -7.97 -0.97
CA LEU A 57 11.93 -6.68 -0.45
C LEU A 57 11.33 -5.83 -1.57
N GLN A 58 10.40 -6.41 -2.33
CA GLN A 58 9.69 -5.67 -3.37
C GLN A 58 8.22 -5.52 -2.99
N VAL A 59 7.69 -4.34 -3.26
CA VAL A 59 6.28 -4.03 -3.06
C VAL A 59 5.67 -3.58 -4.38
N GLY A 60 4.51 -4.13 -4.70
CA GLY A 60 3.73 -3.73 -5.86
C GLY A 60 2.27 -3.57 -5.53
N ILE A 61 1.57 -2.83 -6.38
CA ILE A 61 0.12 -2.69 -6.30
C ILE A 61 -0.47 -3.29 -7.57
N CYS A 62 -1.34 -4.29 -7.41
CA CYS A 62 -2.10 -4.88 -8.51
C CYS A 62 -3.31 -4.00 -8.85
N SER A 63 -3.88 -4.22 -10.04
CA SER A 63 -5.09 -3.52 -10.49
C SER A 63 -4.98 -1.99 -10.62
N LEU A 64 -3.77 -1.45 -10.78
CA LEU A 64 -3.55 -0.02 -11.06
C LEU A 64 -4.22 0.48 -12.35
N GLY A 65 -4.62 -0.42 -13.25
CA GLY A 65 -5.47 -0.08 -14.40
C GLY A 65 -6.85 0.46 -14.02
N ARG A 66 -7.30 0.26 -12.77
CA ARG A 66 -8.53 0.85 -12.21
C ARG A 66 -8.28 2.23 -11.56
N ALA A 67 -7.05 2.74 -11.58
CA ALA A 67 -6.76 4.08 -11.09
C ALA A 67 -7.49 5.11 -11.97
N ILE A 68 -8.17 6.05 -11.30
CA ILE A 68 -8.98 7.08 -11.98
C ILE A 68 -8.10 8.25 -12.42
N ALA A 69 -8.47 8.93 -13.50
CA ALA A 69 -7.82 10.19 -13.88
C ALA A 69 -8.07 11.23 -12.77
N THR A 70 -7.04 11.98 -12.39
CA THR A 70 -7.15 13.06 -11.41
C THR A 70 -6.51 14.34 -11.93
N PRO A 71 -7.21 15.49 -11.84
CA PRO A 71 -6.65 16.78 -12.25
C PRO A 71 -5.62 17.33 -11.25
N ARG A 72 -5.54 16.77 -10.03
CA ARG A 72 -4.72 17.29 -8.93
C ARG A 72 -3.39 16.54 -8.83
N ARG A 73 -2.39 16.99 -9.58
CA ARG A 73 -1.02 16.45 -9.56
C ARG A 73 -0.24 16.74 -8.26
N GLU A 74 -0.69 17.71 -7.45
CA GLU A 74 0.18 18.40 -6.47
C GLU A 74 -0.21 18.25 -4.99
N TRP A 75 -1.33 17.62 -4.64
CA TRP A 75 -1.67 17.50 -3.21
C TRP A 75 -0.65 16.61 -2.49
N PRO A 76 -0.06 17.08 -1.37
CA PRO A 76 0.89 16.28 -0.61
C PRO A 76 0.20 15.01 -0.13
N ILE A 77 0.75 13.86 -0.50
CA ILE A 77 0.28 12.56 0.01
C ILE A 77 0.85 12.42 1.42
N SER A 78 -0.03 12.66 2.39
CA SER A 78 0.16 12.35 3.80
C SER A 78 -0.60 11.09 4.18
N GLU A 79 -0.34 10.59 5.39
CA GLU A 79 -1.06 9.47 5.99
C GLU A 79 -2.58 9.69 6.07
N ASN A 80 -3.03 10.93 5.92
CA ASN A 80 -4.43 11.34 5.92
C ASN A 80 -5.12 11.31 4.54
N THR A 81 -4.42 10.93 3.47
CA THR A 81 -5.07 10.74 2.16
C THR A 81 -6.00 9.52 2.23
N ASN A 82 -7.22 9.55 1.70
CA ASN A 82 -8.17 8.40 1.76
C ASN A 82 -7.54 7.03 1.45
N VAL A 83 -6.59 6.98 0.51
CA VAL A 83 -5.80 5.78 0.19
C VAL A 83 -5.01 5.29 1.40
N ILE A 84 -4.29 6.18 2.07
CA ILE A 84 -3.47 5.86 3.24
C ILE A 84 -4.32 5.78 4.50
N GLN A 85 -5.47 6.44 4.56
CA GLN A 85 -6.43 6.19 5.64
C GLN A 85 -7.09 4.84 5.50
N GLN A 86 -7.43 4.36 4.30
CA GLN A 86 -8.01 3.02 4.12
C GLN A 86 -6.94 1.96 4.26
N LEU A 87 -5.81 2.12 3.57
CA LEU A 87 -4.68 1.20 3.65
C LEU A 87 -4.04 1.23 5.05
N GLY A 88 -3.88 2.40 5.63
CA GLY A 88 -3.44 2.58 7.00
C GLY A 88 -4.47 2.07 7.99
N ARG A 89 -5.78 2.30 7.84
CA ARG A 89 -6.77 1.64 8.71
C ARG A 89 -6.68 0.13 8.57
N GLU A 90 -6.66 -0.44 7.38
CA GLU A 90 -6.69 -1.90 7.21
C GLU A 90 -5.37 -2.56 7.62
N ILE A 91 -4.21 -2.00 7.25
CA ILE A 91 -2.90 -2.43 7.78
C ILE A 91 -2.88 -2.23 9.30
N TRP A 92 -3.23 -1.06 9.84
CA TRP A 92 -3.18 -0.82 11.29
C TRP A 92 -4.25 -1.59 12.08
N TRP A 93 -5.39 -1.98 11.51
CA TRP A 93 -6.38 -2.85 12.16
C TRP A 93 -5.94 -4.32 12.14
N ILE A 94 -5.27 -4.76 11.06
CA ILE A 94 -4.71 -6.11 10.93
C ILE A 94 -3.49 -6.29 11.87
N TYR A 95 -2.73 -5.23 12.17
CA TYR A 95 -1.47 -5.31 12.95
C TYR A 95 -1.50 -4.59 14.31
N GLY A 96 -2.41 -3.63 14.54
CA GLY A 96 -2.55 -2.86 15.79
C GLY A 96 -3.23 -3.60 16.94
N GLN A 97 -3.69 -4.84 16.72
CA GLN A 97 -4.06 -5.77 17.79
C GLN A 97 -2.82 -6.48 18.38
N SER A 98 -1.66 -6.40 17.72
CA SER A 98 -0.39 -6.93 18.25
C SER A 98 0.31 -5.87 19.11
N ARG A 99 -0.28 -5.58 20.28
CA ARG A 99 0.37 -5.34 21.58
C ARG A 99 -0.53 -4.52 22.51
N ASP A 100 -1.46 -5.24 23.14
CA ASP A 100 -1.78 -5.05 24.56
C ASP A 100 -1.67 -6.45 25.22
N THR A 101 -0.43 -6.92 25.38
CA THR A 101 -0.04 -7.98 26.32
C THR A 101 1.33 -7.66 26.86
#